data_AF-A0A7S3T5C1-F1
#
_entry.id   AF-A0A7S3T5C1-F1
#
_cell.length_a   1.000
_cell.length_b   1.000
_cell.length_c   1.000
_cell.angle_alpha   90.00
_cell.angle_beta   90.00
_cell.angle_gamma   90.00
#
_symmetry.space_group_name_H-M   'P 1'
#
loop_
_entity.id
_entity.type
_entity.pdbx_description
1 polymer ?
#
loop_
_entity_poly.entity_id
_entity_poly.type
_entity_poly.pdbx_seq_one_letter_code
_entity_poly.pdbx_strand_id
1 'polypeptide(L)'
;ENHVGLRLLPALPPKLPASPPDTMSSSSGLFAAAWLLAASSAFAQSPPATSDGEPSCPCIDVTDGSNSCFMGRKVPCYPPEYGSRTCRAHNVGVSRQCNATTPASFCTMSWCYVDREICRSSVYDVQASTQFPGSGLFFSYGTCGFEPPGEHRPHSVTDIMSGRTFRVGIPRMEYPQHFKRDASGRVVLGIGELYRNDMVPWEGSMIDYAASVFQFADFDVNY
;
A
#
# COMPACT_ATOMS: atom_id res chain seq x y z
N GLU A 1 -31.46 21.94 22.42
CA GLU A 1 -31.16 20.52 22.72
C GLU A 1 -30.30 19.94 21.61
N ASN A 2 -29.56 18.88 21.94
CA ASN A 2 -28.52 18.18 21.15
C ASN A 2 -27.08 18.65 21.38
N HIS A 3 -26.58 18.40 22.59
CA HIS A 3 -25.16 18.27 22.88
C HIS A 3 -24.68 16.88 22.40
N VAL A 4 -23.79 16.85 21.39
CA VAL A 4 -23.04 15.64 21.06
C VAL A 4 -21.72 15.71 21.82
N GLY A 5 -21.64 15.01 22.95
CA GLY A 5 -20.45 14.89 23.76
C GLY A 5 -19.42 13.99 23.07
N LEU A 6 -18.26 14.58 22.73
CA LEU A 6 -17.08 13.86 22.26
C LEU A 6 -16.52 13.04 23.45
N ARG A 7 -16.79 11.73 23.47
CA ARG A 7 -16.20 10.82 24.46
C ARG A 7 -14.72 10.61 24.12
N LEU A 8 -13.84 11.15 24.96
CA LEU A 8 -12.43 10.80 25.02
C LEU A 8 -12.30 9.29 25.29
N LEU A 9 -11.68 8.56 24.38
CA LEU A 9 -11.25 7.19 24.64
C LEU A 9 -10.09 7.21 25.65
N PRO A 10 -10.04 6.28 26.62
CA PRO A 10 -8.95 6.22 27.59
C PRO A 10 -7.64 5.81 26.90
N ALA A 11 -6.55 6.46 27.32
CA ALA A 11 -5.19 6.16 26.89
C ALA A 11 -4.83 4.70 27.19
N LEU A 12 -4.24 4.01 26.21
CA LEU A 12 -3.68 2.68 26.38
C LEU A 12 -2.42 2.74 27.27
N PRO A 13 -2.24 1.77 28.20
CA PRO A 13 -1.06 1.74 29.06
C PRO A 13 0.23 1.39 28.29
N PRO A 14 1.40 1.82 28.81
CA PRO A 14 2.69 1.57 28.18
C PRO A 14 3.06 0.08 28.14
N LYS A 15 3.68 -0.32 27.03
CA LYS A 15 4.14 -1.68 26.72
C LYS A 15 5.29 -2.08 27.67
N LEU A 16 5.12 -3.17 28.42
CA LEU A 16 6.16 -3.76 29.26
C LEU A 16 7.31 -4.34 28.40
N PRO A 17 8.56 -4.29 28.87
CA PRO A 17 9.72 -4.80 28.14
C PRO A 17 9.76 -6.33 28.10
N ALA A 18 10.28 -6.84 26.98
CA ALA A 18 10.43 -8.27 26.68
C ALA A 18 11.42 -8.96 27.62
N SER A 19 11.05 -10.16 28.09
CA SER A 19 11.91 -11.09 28.82
C SER A 19 12.88 -11.84 27.88
N PRO A 20 14.10 -12.18 28.34
CA PRO A 20 15.12 -12.90 27.55
C PRO A 20 14.80 -14.41 27.39
N PRO A 21 15.50 -15.12 26.47
CA PRO A 21 15.15 -16.48 26.08
C PRO A 21 15.62 -17.52 27.10
N ASP A 22 14.71 -18.40 27.49
CA ASP A 22 15.05 -19.58 28.30
C ASP A 22 15.71 -20.67 27.44
N THR A 23 16.79 -21.15 28.03
CA THR A 23 17.72 -22.19 27.62
C THR A 23 17.10 -23.57 27.40
N MET A 24 17.69 -24.30 26.45
CA MET A 24 17.52 -25.73 26.16
C MET A 24 17.61 -26.59 27.43
N SER A 25 16.68 -27.56 27.57
CA SER A 25 16.87 -28.72 28.43
C SER A 25 16.48 -30.00 27.69
N SER A 26 17.46 -30.89 27.66
CA SER A 26 17.47 -32.24 27.12
C SER A 26 16.66 -33.19 28.00
N SER A 27 15.83 -34.03 27.41
CA SER A 27 15.58 -35.36 27.99
C SER A 27 15.17 -36.37 26.93
N SER A 28 15.94 -37.45 26.91
CA SER A 28 15.77 -38.68 26.15
C SER A 28 14.48 -39.40 26.51
N GLY A 29 13.78 -39.94 25.51
CA GLY A 29 12.62 -40.81 25.72
C GLY A 29 12.38 -41.70 24.51
N LEU A 30 13.00 -42.88 24.53
CA LEU A 30 12.71 -43.99 23.61
C LEU A 30 11.29 -44.50 23.86
N PHE A 31 10.39 -44.38 22.89
CA PHE A 31 9.21 -45.24 22.81
C PHE A 31 8.96 -45.63 21.35
N ALA A 32 9.26 -46.89 21.04
CA ALA A 32 8.80 -47.57 19.85
C ALA A 32 7.32 -47.91 20.00
N ALA A 33 6.50 -47.51 19.04
CA ALA A 33 5.20 -48.14 18.79
C ALA A 33 4.85 -47.96 17.31
N ALA A 34 4.94 -49.06 16.58
CA ALA A 34 4.51 -49.18 15.20
C ALA A 34 2.99 -49.01 15.11
N TRP A 35 2.54 -48.04 14.33
CA TRP A 35 1.16 -47.93 13.89
C TRP A 35 1.12 -48.05 12.36
N LEU A 36 0.67 -49.21 11.90
CA LEU A 36 0.24 -49.44 10.53
C LEU A 36 -1.09 -48.71 10.32
N LEU A 37 -1.10 -47.68 9.48
CA LEU A 37 -2.34 -47.09 8.97
C LEU A 37 -2.28 -46.97 7.44
N ALA A 38 -3.38 -47.40 6.84
CA ALA A 38 -3.58 -47.63 5.43
C ALA A 38 -3.27 -46.40 4.55
N ALA A 39 -2.52 -46.62 3.47
CA ALA A 39 -2.37 -45.68 2.38
C ALA A 39 -3.71 -45.55 1.64
N SER A 40 -4.56 -44.63 2.11
CA SER A 40 -5.68 -44.15 1.32
C SER A 40 -5.11 -43.23 0.25
N SER A 41 -5.26 -43.61 -1.02
CA SER A 41 -4.94 -42.77 -2.16
C SER A 41 -5.82 -41.52 -2.11
N ALA A 42 -5.33 -40.46 -1.47
CA ALA A 42 -5.86 -39.14 -1.67
C ALA A 42 -5.60 -38.79 -3.14
N PHE A 43 -6.66 -38.80 -3.95
CA PHE A 43 -6.67 -38.04 -5.18
C PHE A 43 -6.32 -36.60 -4.77
N ALA A 44 -5.09 -36.18 -5.08
CA ALA A 44 -4.73 -34.78 -5.03
C ALA A 44 -5.66 -34.07 -6.01
N GLN A 45 -6.71 -33.45 -5.48
CA GLN A 45 -7.43 -32.43 -6.22
C GLN A 45 -6.37 -31.39 -6.56
N SER A 46 -6.10 -31.22 -7.85
CA SER A 46 -5.25 -30.15 -8.35
C SER A 46 -5.69 -28.84 -7.68
N PRO A 47 -4.77 -28.04 -7.12
CA PRO A 47 -5.15 -26.73 -6.60
C PRO A 47 -5.91 -25.96 -7.70
N PRO A 48 -6.94 -25.18 -7.35
CA PRO A 48 -7.61 -24.32 -8.32
C PRO A 48 -6.53 -23.49 -9.02
N ALA A 49 -6.61 -23.39 -10.35
CA ALA A 49 -5.61 -22.76 -11.21
C ALA A 49 -5.03 -21.52 -10.53
N THR A 50 -3.80 -21.63 -10.02
CA THR A 50 -3.13 -20.60 -9.25
C THR A 50 -2.87 -19.43 -10.17
N SER A 51 -3.56 -18.31 -9.95
CA SER A 51 -3.20 -17.03 -10.55
C SER A 51 -1.81 -16.61 -10.07
N ASP A 52 -0.97 -16.10 -10.97
CA ASP A 52 0.32 -15.52 -10.62
C ASP A 52 0.14 -14.19 -9.86
N GLY A 53 1.26 -13.52 -9.56
CA GLY A 53 1.32 -12.23 -8.90
C GLY A 53 1.60 -12.35 -7.41
N GLU A 54 1.88 -11.22 -6.77
CA GLU A 54 2.08 -11.18 -5.32
C GLU A 54 0.77 -11.54 -4.58
N PRO A 55 0.80 -12.37 -3.52
CA PRO A 55 -0.40 -12.71 -2.74
C PRO A 55 -1.20 -11.52 -2.18
N SER A 56 -0.53 -10.40 -1.87
CA SER A 56 -1.19 -9.17 -1.39
C SER A 56 -1.86 -8.36 -2.50
N CYS A 57 -1.60 -8.69 -3.76
CA CYS A 57 -2.20 -8.07 -4.94
C CYS A 57 -2.17 -9.05 -6.12
N PRO A 58 -3.02 -10.10 -6.11
CA PRO A 58 -2.94 -11.20 -7.06
C PRO A 58 -3.47 -10.80 -8.45
N CYS A 59 -2.98 -11.49 -9.48
CA CYS A 59 -3.56 -11.38 -10.80
C CYS A 59 -4.99 -11.95 -10.82
N ILE A 60 -5.90 -11.27 -11.51
CA ILE A 60 -7.28 -11.74 -11.64
C ILE A 60 -7.53 -12.35 -13.01
N ASP A 61 -8.54 -13.21 -13.05
CA ASP A 61 -9.11 -13.70 -14.30
C ASP A 61 -10.10 -12.67 -14.85
N VAL A 62 -9.83 -12.18 -16.05
CA VAL A 62 -10.70 -11.24 -16.76
C VAL A 62 -11.40 -11.89 -17.95
N THR A 63 -11.24 -13.21 -18.13
CA THR A 63 -11.91 -13.95 -19.19
C THR A 63 -13.40 -14.07 -18.88
N ASP A 64 -14.23 -14.01 -19.91
CA ASP A 64 -15.68 -14.26 -19.82
C ASP A 64 -16.04 -15.73 -20.11
N GLY A 65 -15.02 -16.62 -20.14
CA GLY A 65 -15.15 -18.00 -20.56
C GLY A 65 -15.41 -18.20 -22.06
N SER A 66 -15.41 -17.12 -22.85
CA SER A 66 -15.50 -17.18 -24.31
C SER A 66 -14.10 -17.19 -24.95
N ASN A 67 -14.02 -17.75 -26.16
CA ASN A 67 -12.82 -17.62 -27.00
C ASN A 67 -12.82 -16.33 -27.83
N SER A 68 -13.69 -15.36 -27.51
CA SER A 68 -13.82 -14.12 -28.26
C SER A 68 -12.79 -13.09 -27.79
N CYS A 69 -12.26 -12.30 -28.72
CA CYS A 69 -11.26 -11.30 -28.40
C CYS A 69 -11.85 -10.01 -27.82
N PHE A 70 -11.09 -9.33 -26.97
CA PHE A 70 -11.51 -8.06 -26.38
C PHE A 70 -11.27 -6.90 -27.35
N MET A 71 -12.30 -6.08 -27.56
CA MET A 71 -12.20 -4.87 -28.37
C MET A 71 -11.54 -3.75 -27.55
N GLY A 72 -10.33 -3.34 -27.92
CA GLY A 72 -9.62 -2.26 -27.24
C GLY A 72 -9.40 -1.04 -28.12
N ARG A 73 -8.83 0.02 -27.55
CA ARG A 73 -8.67 1.31 -28.27
C ARG A 73 -7.63 1.30 -29.38
N LYS A 74 -6.51 0.59 -29.17
CA LYS A 74 -5.35 0.64 -30.09
C LYS A 74 -5.31 -0.55 -31.05
N VAL A 75 -5.88 -1.68 -30.64
CA VAL A 75 -5.94 -2.92 -31.40
C VAL A 75 -7.38 -3.41 -31.38
N PRO A 76 -7.97 -3.76 -32.53
CA PRO A 76 -9.37 -4.17 -32.58
C PRO A 76 -9.63 -5.50 -31.88
N CYS A 77 -8.64 -6.38 -31.73
CA CYS A 77 -8.87 -7.73 -31.22
C CYS A 77 -7.69 -8.14 -30.34
N TYR A 78 -7.85 -8.00 -29.02
CA TYR A 78 -6.90 -8.48 -28.02
C TYR A 78 -7.20 -9.93 -27.65
N PRO A 79 -6.19 -10.79 -27.48
CA PRO A 79 -6.42 -12.17 -27.06
C PRO A 79 -7.31 -12.26 -25.81
N PRO A 80 -8.16 -13.29 -25.67
CA PRO A 80 -9.02 -13.46 -24.48
C PRO A 80 -8.22 -13.51 -23.17
N GLU A 81 -6.96 -13.93 -23.21
CA GLU A 81 -6.10 -14.01 -22.02
C GLU A 81 -5.20 -12.78 -21.83
N TYR A 82 -5.42 -11.69 -22.59
CA TYR A 82 -4.60 -10.48 -22.52
C TYR A 82 -4.68 -9.85 -21.13
N GLY A 83 -3.58 -9.87 -20.39
CA GLY A 83 -3.52 -9.37 -19.01
C GLY A 83 -4.11 -10.34 -17.97
N SER A 84 -4.69 -11.47 -18.37
CA SER A 84 -5.43 -12.36 -17.47
C SER A 84 -4.52 -13.35 -16.75
N ARG A 85 -4.82 -13.61 -15.46
CA ARG A 85 -4.30 -14.67 -14.56
C ARG A 85 -2.80 -14.74 -14.30
N THR A 86 -1.97 -14.26 -15.21
CA THR A 86 -0.54 -14.59 -15.27
C THR A 86 0.30 -13.36 -15.54
N CYS A 87 1.45 -13.30 -14.90
CA CYS A 87 2.42 -12.24 -15.06
C CYS A 87 3.21 -12.45 -16.36
N ARG A 88 2.89 -11.68 -17.41
CA ARG A 88 3.54 -11.83 -18.72
C ARG A 88 3.72 -10.48 -19.42
N ALA A 89 4.61 -10.45 -20.39
CA ALA A 89 4.77 -9.35 -21.32
C ALA A 89 3.64 -9.35 -22.37
N HIS A 90 2.39 -9.10 -21.93
CA HIS A 90 1.18 -9.27 -22.75
C HIS A 90 1.14 -8.38 -24.01
N ASN A 91 1.97 -7.34 -24.08
CA ASN A 91 2.01 -6.41 -25.20
C ASN A 91 2.84 -6.90 -26.40
N VAL A 92 3.70 -7.91 -26.19
CA VAL A 92 4.51 -8.52 -27.26
C VAL A 92 3.60 -9.18 -28.28
N GLY A 93 3.84 -8.93 -29.57
CA GLY A 93 3.01 -9.48 -30.66
C GLY A 93 1.66 -8.78 -30.85
N VAL A 94 1.16 -8.06 -29.85
CA VAL A 94 -0.15 -7.38 -29.89
C VAL A 94 -0.02 -5.90 -30.24
N SER A 95 0.86 -5.17 -29.55
CA SER A 95 1.00 -3.72 -29.73
C SER A 95 1.91 -3.38 -30.92
N ARG A 96 1.48 -2.44 -31.77
CA ARG A 96 2.34 -1.89 -32.85
C ARG A 96 3.67 -1.35 -32.33
N GLN A 97 3.68 -0.77 -31.13
CA GLN A 97 4.90 -0.23 -30.51
C GLN A 97 5.87 -1.33 -30.06
N CYS A 98 5.36 -2.53 -29.79
CA CYS A 98 6.19 -3.68 -29.41
C CYS A 98 6.69 -4.49 -30.60
N ASN A 99 6.03 -4.33 -31.75
CA ASN A 99 6.43 -4.94 -33.02
C ASN A 99 7.25 -3.98 -33.90
N ALA A 100 7.60 -2.79 -33.40
CA ALA A 100 8.44 -1.84 -34.11
C ALA A 100 9.90 -2.29 -34.12
N THR A 101 10.71 -1.77 -35.06
CA THR A 101 12.16 -2.04 -35.13
C THR A 101 12.90 -1.65 -33.86
N THR A 102 12.40 -0.62 -33.15
CA THR A 102 12.87 -0.22 -31.83
C THR A 102 11.68 -0.28 -30.86
N PRO A 103 11.46 -1.43 -30.21
CA PRO A 103 10.36 -1.60 -29.27
C PRO A 103 10.45 -0.63 -28.08
N ALA A 104 9.31 -0.18 -27.58
CA ALA A 104 9.27 0.59 -26.35
C ALA A 104 9.67 -0.28 -25.14
N SER A 105 10.23 0.33 -24.09
CA SER A 105 10.71 -0.38 -22.90
C SER A 105 9.63 -1.20 -22.20
N PHE A 106 8.37 -0.74 -22.21
CA PHE A 106 7.26 -1.46 -21.60
C PHE A 106 6.93 -2.79 -22.26
N CYS A 107 7.44 -3.04 -23.47
CA CYS A 107 7.10 -4.23 -24.22
C CYS A 107 7.61 -5.51 -23.59
N THR A 108 8.71 -5.46 -22.83
CA THR A 108 9.26 -6.61 -22.11
C THR A 108 8.83 -6.67 -20.65
N MET A 109 8.04 -5.69 -20.19
CA MET A 109 7.60 -5.63 -18.80
C MET A 109 6.43 -6.58 -18.56
N SER A 110 6.55 -7.43 -17.54
CA SER A 110 5.47 -8.30 -17.11
C SER A 110 4.42 -7.53 -16.31
N TRP A 111 3.15 -7.81 -16.57
CA TRP A 111 2.01 -7.24 -15.85
C TRP A 111 0.82 -8.18 -15.89
N CYS A 112 -0.22 -7.86 -15.11
CA CYS A 112 -1.54 -8.49 -15.20
C CYS A 112 -2.62 -7.53 -14.73
N TYR A 113 -3.89 -7.86 -15.01
CA TYR A 113 -5.03 -7.23 -14.38
C TYR A 113 -5.15 -7.69 -12.92
N VAL A 114 -5.60 -6.79 -12.06
CA VAL A 114 -5.68 -7.00 -10.60
C VAL A 114 -7.00 -6.45 -10.05
N ASP A 115 -7.38 -6.91 -8.86
CA ASP A 115 -8.49 -6.33 -8.10
C ASP A 115 -8.01 -5.06 -7.37
N ARG A 116 -8.62 -3.92 -7.71
CA ARG A 116 -8.25 -2.62 -7.14
C ARG A 116 -8.36 -2.59 -5.61
N GLU A 117 -9.42 -3.14 -5.04
CA GLU A 117 -9.70 -3.01 -3.61
C GLU A 117 -8.78 -3.92 -2.79
N ILE A 118 -8.49 -5.12 -3.29
CA ILE A 118 -7.48 -6.00 -2.68
C ILE A 118 -6.09 -5.34 -2.73
N CYS A 119 -5.73 -4.79 -3.88
CA CYS A 119 -4.41 -4.20 -4.08
C CYS A 119 -4.23 -2.81 -3.44
N ARG A 120 -5.31 -2.15 -2.99
CA ARG A 120 -5.25 -0.79 -2.42
C ARG A 120 -4.37 -0.70 -1.17
N SER A 121 -4.29 -1.79 -0.41
CA SER A 121 -3.41 -1.91 0.76
C SER A 121 -2.02 -2.45 0.43
N SER A 122 -1.74 -2.76 -0.83
CA SER A 122 -0.43 -3.25 -1.25
C SER A 122 0.55 -2.10 -1.51
N VAL A 123 1.83 -2.46 -1.62
CA VAL A 123 2.92 -1.53 -1.99
C VAL A 123 3.01 -1.30 -3.51
N TYR A 124 2.19 -1.97 -4.31
CA TYR A 124 2.30 -1.93 -5.77
C TYR A 124 1.46 -0.83 -6.38
N ASP A 125 1.94 -0.32 -7.52
CA ASP A 125 1.21 0.64 -8.32
C ASP A 125 0.02 -0.06 -9.00
N VAL A 126 -1.17 0.56 -8.91
CA VAL A 126 -2.39 0.06 -9.53
C VAL A 126 -2.97 1.14 -10.41
N GLN A 127 -3.07 0.86 -11.71
CA GLN A 127 -3.46 1.83 -12.73
C GLN A 127 -4.71 1.38 -13.48
N ALA A 128 -5.60 2.32 -13.79
CA ALA A 128 -6.77 2.03 -14.61
C ALA A 128 -6.35 1.71 -16.06
N SER A 129 -7.00 0.72 -16.67
CA SER A 129 -6.71 0.30 -18.04
C SER A 129 -6.99 1.43 -19.05
N THR A 130 -5.96 1.83 -19.79
CA THR A 130 -6.11 2.78 -20.91
C THR A 130 -6.53 2.09 -22.20
N GLN A 131 -6.37 0.76 -22.27
CA GLN A 131 -6.65 -0.09 -23.42
C GLN A 131 -8.15 -0.37 -23.52
N PHE A 132 -8.81 -0.52 -22.36
CA PHE A 132 -10.25 -0.74 -22.24
C PHE A 132 -10.89 0.32 -21.31
N PRO A 133 -10.96 1.60 -21.70
CA PRO A 133 -11.48 2.62 -20.79
C PRO A 133 -12.96 2.42 -20.49
N GLY A 134 -13.32 2.62 -19.23
CA GLY A 134 -14.69 2.42 -18.74
C GLY A 134 -15.03 0.96 -18.40
N SER A 135 -14.13 0.00 -18.62
CA SER A 135 -14.35 -1.40 -18.23
C SER A 135 -14.23 -1.65 -16.72
N GLY A 136 -13.64 -0.71 -15.98
CA GLY A 136 -13.31 -0.90 -14.56
C GLY A 136 -12.09 -1.79 -14.33
N LEU A 137 -11.36 -2.18 -15.38
CA LEU A 137 -10.13 -2.97 -15.25
C LEU A 137 -8.97 -2.13 -14.74
N PHE A 138 -8.24 -2.68 -13.77
CA PHE A 138 -7.00 -2.13 -13.24
C PHE A 138 -5.86 -3.13 -13.43
N PHE A 139 -4.66 -2.64 -13.73
CA PHE A 139 -3.47 -3.46 -13.92
C PHE A 139 -2.33 -2.98 -13.03
N SER A 140 -1.36 -3.87 -12.78
CA SER A 140 -0.14 -3.56 -12.06
C SER A 140 1.07 -4.20 -12.74
N TYR A 141 2.14 -3.41 -12.89
CA TYR A 141 3.47 -3.93 -13.23
C TYR A 141 4.19 -4.41 -11.97
N GLY A 142 4.03 -3.71 -10.84
CA GLY A 142 4.61 -4.06 -9.54
C GLY A 142 4.20 -5.44 -9.04
N THR A 143 2.93 -5.83 -9.19
CA THR A 143 2.44 -7.19 -8.89
C THR A 143 3.28 -8.29 -9.55
N CYS A 144 3.84 -7.99 -10.72
CA CYS A 144 4.61 -8.93 -11.54
C CYS A 144 6.13 -8.72 -11.44
N GLY A 145 6.58 -8.07 -10.36
CA GLY A 145 8.00 -7.90 -10.05
C GLY A 145 8.72 -6.85 -10.89
N PHE A 146 8.00 -6.04 -11.67
CA PHE A 146 8.62 -4.91 -12.32
C PHE A 146 8.80 -3.77 -11.31
N GLU A 147 10.04 -3.32 -11.19
CA GLU A 147 10.41 -2.13 -10.43
C GLU A 147 10.83 -1.05 -11.43
N PRO A 148 10.13 0.09 -11.50
CA PRO A 148 10.56 1.14 -12.39
C PRO A 148 11.92 1.67 -11.94
N PRO A 149 12.94 1.72 -12.81
CA PRO A 149 14.23 2.30 -12.45
C PRO A 149 14.06 3.78 -12.12
N GLY A 150 14.29 4.13 -10.85
CA GLY A 150 14.21 5.51 -10.36
C GLY A 150 12.84 5.91 -9.79
N GLU A 151 11.85 5.02 -9.79
CA GLU A 151 10.62 5.24 -9.02
C GLU A 151 10.85 4.67 -7.63
N HIS A 152 10.71 5.54 -6.62
CA HIS A 152 10.71 5.13 -5.24
C HIS A 152 9.75 3.95 -5.13
N ARG A 153 10.27 2.77 -4.73
CA ARG A 153 9.43 1.86 -3.95
C ARG A 153 8.70 2.76 -2.95
N PRO A 154 7.41 2.56 -2.68
CA PRO A 154 7.01 2.74 -1.30
C PRO A 154 7.77 1.66 -0.52
N HIS A 155 9.09 1.84 -0.29
CA HIS A 155 9.51 1.89 1.10
C HIS A 155 8.48 2.84 1.66
N SER A 156 7.52 2.25 2.37
CA SER A 156 6.36 3.00 2.78
C SER A 156 6.91 4.29 3.38
N VAL A 157 6.32 5.44 3.07
CA VAL A 157 6.76 6.69 3.70
C VAL A 157 7.00 6.43 5.20
N THR A 158 6.20 5.54 5.79
CA THR A 158 6.41 4.79 7.02
C THR A 158 7.79 4.11 7.22
N ASP A 159 8.32 3.23 6.37
CA ASP A 159 9.64 2.61 6.55
C ASP A 159 10.79 3.63 6.60
N ILE A 160 10.71 4.70 5.79
CA ILE A 160 11.74 5.74 5.78
C ILE A 160 11.54 6.71 6.95
N MET A 161 10.30 7.03 7.29
CA MET A 161 9.96 8.10 8.23
C MET A 161 9.64 7.61 9.64
N SER A 162 9.36 6.31 9.84
CA SER A 162 9.04 5.74 11.14
C SER A 162 10.17 6.00 12.13
N GLY A 163 9.81 6.57 13.27
CA GLY A 163 10.75 6.99 14.31
C GLY A 163 11.65 8.18 13.96
N ARG A 164 11.41 8.89 12.83
CA ARG A 164 12.11 10.15 12.52
C ARG A 164 11.32 11.35 13.03
N THR A 165 12.06 12.43 13.34
CA THR A 165 11.47 13.71 13.71
C THR A 165 11.61 14.73 12.58
N PHE A 166 10.49 15.30 12.14
CA PHE A 166 10.48 16.38 11.14
C PHE A 166 10.40 17.74 11.81
N ARG A 167 11.09 18.72 11.20
CA ARG A 167 10.94 20.14 11.55
C ARG A 167 10.04 20.80 10.51
N VAL A 168 8.93 21.37 10.93
CA VAL A 168 7.94 21.99 10.03
C VAL A 168 7.98 23.50 10.21
N GLY A 169 8.32 24.22 9.13
CA GLY A 169 8.23 25.67 9.12
C GLY A 169 6.81 26.13 8.78
N ILE A 170 6.16 26.85 9.69
CA ILE A 170 4.87 27.50 9.44
C ILE A 170 5.15 28.92 8.93
N PRO A 171 4.80 29.26 7.67
CA PRO A 171 5.26 30.50 7.04
C PRO A 171 4.55 31.77 7.52
N ARG A 172 3.41 31.64 8.22
CA ARG A 172 2.63 32.78 8.73
C ARG A 172 1.69 32.35 9.86
N MET A 173 1.30 33.29 10.72
CA MET A 173 0.16 33.10 11.64
C MET A 173 -1.15 33.45 10.96
N GLU A 174 -2.11 32.54 11.01
CA GLU A 174 -3.45 32.71 10.43
C GLU A 174 -4.49 32.00 11.30
N TYR A 175 -5.48 32.74 11.77
CA TYR A 175 -6.60 32.18 12.52
C TYR A 175 -7.73 31.78 11.54
N PRO A 176 -8.34 30.59 11.66
CA PRO A 176 -8.17 29.59 12.73
C PRO A 176 -7.18 28.46 12.40
N GLN A 177 -6.35 28.61 11.37
CA GLN A 177 -5.57 27.51 10.78
C GLN A 177 -4.31 27.15 11.58
N HIS A 178 -3.44 28.13 11.83
CA HIS A 178 -2.18 27.97 12.54
C HIS A 178 -1.83 29.31 13.22
N PHE A 179 -2.07 29.39 14.52
CA PHE A 179 -1.89 30.60 15.33
C PHE A 179 -1.25 30.25 16.69
N LYS A 180 -0.86 31.27 17.46
CA LYS A 180 -0.41 31.11 18.85
C LYS A 180 -1.22 32.03 19.76
N ARG A 181 -1.20 31.73 21.06
CA ARG A 181 -1.77 32.59 22.09
C ARG A 181 -0.68 33.23 22.94
N ASP A 182 -0.92 34.46 23.38
CA ASP A 182 -0.08 35.09 24.40
C ASP A 182 -0.38 34.52 25.80
N ALA A 183 0.38 34.96 26.81
CA ALA A 183 0.21 34.53 28.20
C ALA A 183 -1.19 34.86 28.78
N SER A 184 -1.97 35.73 28.13
CA SER A 184 -3.35 36.05 28.52
C SER A 184 -4.40 35.22 27.76
N GLY A 185 -3.98 34.28 26.91
CA GLY A 185 -4.85 33.42 26.11
C GLY A 185 -5.40 34.07 24.84
N ARG A 186 -4.95 35.28 24.49
CA ARG A 186 -5.42 35.99 23.29
C ARG A 186 -4.68 35.50 22.06
N VAL A 187 -5.40 35.35 20.96
CA VAL A 187 -4.82 34.99 19.66
C VAL A 187 -3.89 36.12 19.21
N VAL A 188 -2.66 35.76 18.86
CA VAL A 188 -1.68 36.67 18.27
C VAL A 188 -1.46 36.29 16.82
N LEU A 189 -1.49 37.30 15.95
CA LEU A 189 -1.29 37.17 14.51
C LEU A 189 -0.11 38.04 14.07
N GLY A 190 0.44 37.73 12.90
CA GLY A 190 1.56 38.44 12.32
C GLY A 190 2.93 37.89 12.72
N ILE A 191 3.98 38.58 12.27
CA ILE A 191 5.37 38.20 12.52
C ILE A 191 5.86 38.99 13.73
N GLY A 192 6.27 38.29 14.80
CA GLY A 192 6.73 38.89 16.05
C GLY A 192 7.54 37.92 16.91
N GLU A 193 7.78 38.27 18.17
CA GLU A 193 8.54 37.44 19.11
C GLU A 193 7.87 36.07 19.31
N LEU A 194 6.55 36.05 19.53
CA LEU A 194 5.79 34.81 19.66
C LEU A 194 5.85 33.94 18.40
N TYR A 195 5.95 34.55 17.21
CA TYR A 195 6.06 33.81 15.96
C TYR A 195 7.30 32.93 15.90
N ARG A 196 8.42 33.38 16.45
CA ARG A 196 9.70 32.65 16.44
C ARG A 196 9.99 31.87 17.72
N ASN A 197 9.06 31.92 18.69
CA ASN A 197 9.26 31.28 19.98
C ASN A 197 8.67 29.86 19.97
N ASP A 198 9.52 28.86 19.76
CA ASP A 198 9.13 27.44 19.69
C ASP A 198 8.64 26.90 21.05
N MET A 199 8.87 27.62 22.15
CA MET A 199 8.32 27.27 23.46
C MET A 199 6.82 27.54 23.57
N VAL A 200 6.26 28.35 22.66
CA VAL A 200 4.82 28.63 22.61
C VAL A 200 4.18 27.75 21.54
N PRO A 201 3.26 26.85 21.91
CA PRO A 201 2.70 25.87 20.99
C PRO A 201 1.86 26.54 19.92
N TRP A 202 1.91 25.97 18.71
CA TRP A 202 0.98 26.30 17.64
C TRP A 202 -0.38 25.64 17.90
N GLU A 203 -1.44 26.34 17.54
CA GLU A 203 -2.84 25.90 17.62
C GLU A 203 -3.53 26.10 16.27
N GLY A 204 -4.60 25.33 16.02
CA GLY A 204 -5.51 25.58 14.91
C GLY A 204 -5.76 24.37 14.03
N SER A 205 -6.70 24.52 13.09
CA SER A 205 -7.21 23.39 12.31
C SER A 205 -6.15 22.71 11.43
N MET A 206 -5.15 23.46 10.95
CA MET A 206 -4.05 22.90 10.16
C MET A 206 -3.03 22.20 11.06
N ILE A 207 -2.86 22.65 12.30
CA ILE A 207 -2.02 21.97 13.30
C ILE A 207 -2.67 20.64 13.69
N ASP A 208 -3.98 20.63 13.95
CA ASP A 208 -4.73 19.42 14.29
C ASP A 208 -4.74 18.41 13.14
N TYR A 209 -4.94 18.90 11.91
CA TYR A 209 -4.88 18.08 10.71
C TYR A 209 -3.48 17.47 10.54
N ALA A 210 -2.43 18.28 10.65
CA ALA A 210 -1.04 17.81 10.53
C ALA A 210 -0.73 16.76 11.61
N ALA A 211 -1.08 17.02 12.87
CA ALA A 211 -0.91 16.05 13.96
C ALA A 211 -1.64 14.72 13.67
N SER A 212 -2.85 14.77 13.10
CA SER A 212 -3.60 13.57 12.70
C SER A 212 -2.91 12.78 11.58
N VAL A 213 -2.37 13.49 10.58
CA VAL A 213 -1.59 12.87 9.49
C VAL A 213 -0.32 12.23 10.05
N PHE A 214 0.38 12.89 10.97
CA PHE A 214 1.62 12.39 11.56
C PHE A 214 1.39 11.16 12.44
N GLN A 215 0.31 11.15 13.22
CA GLN A 215 -0.07 9.97 14.00
C GLN A 215 -0.38 8.76 13.09
N PHE A 216 -1.04 8.97 11.95
CA PHE A 216 -1.32 7.89 11.01
C PHE A 216 -0.06 7.37 10.30
N ALA A 217 0.95 8.24 10.12
CA ALA A 217 2.17 7.94 9.39
C ALA A 217 3.35 7.48 10.28
N ASP A 218 3.15 7.33 11.61
CA ASP A 218 4.12 6.80 12.57
C ASP A 218 5.44 7.60 12.71
N PHE A 219 5.38 8.93 12.65
CA PHE A 219 6.56 9.79 12.88
C PHE A 219 6.28 11.02 13.75
N ASP A 220 7.33 11.55 14.40
CA ASP A 220 7.24 12.69 15.32
C ASP A 220 7.46 14.03 14.60
N VAL A 221 6.86 15.11 15.10
CA VAL A 221 7.02 16.46 14.53
C VAL A 221 7.32 17.49 15.61
N ASN A 222 8.31 18.33 15.30
CA ASN A 222 8.62 19.56 16.02
C ASN A 222 8.32 20.76 15.10
N TYR A 223 7.64 21.76 15.66
CA TYR A 223 7.29 23.01 14.96
C TYR A 223 8.21 24.15 15.37
#